data_AF-A0A285HVV6-F1
#
_entry.id   AF-A0A285HVV6-F1
#
_cell.length_a   1.000
_cell.length_b   1.000
_cell.length_c   1.000
_cell.angle_alpha   90.00
_cell.angle_beta   90.00
_cell.angle_gamma   90.00
#
_symmetry.space_group_name_H-M   'P 1'
#
loop_
_entity.id
_entity.type
_entity.pdbx_description
1 polymer ?
#
loop_
_entity_poly.entity_id
_entity_poly.type
_entity_poly.pdbx_seq_one_letter_code
_entity_poly.pdbx_strand_id
1 'polypeptide(L)'
;MKIDRLLSIVIYILNREVVSASDLAEKFEVSVRTIRRDIDSLTLAGIPIYSIQGSLGGYAIIDSFKLDKQLMSLDDFFFIIKALKGLSSAYDNKAIEGALEKIAAILPEEKNTLLKQRNSQLDLDLSVLR
;
A
#
# COMPACT_ATOMS: atom_id res chain seq x y z
N MET A 1 5.03 8.67 -12.66
CA MET A 1 5.92 7.95 -13.60
C MET A 1 5.34 6.56 -13.91
N LYS A 2 5.88 5.82 -14.89
CA LYS A 2 5.37 4.47 -15.27
C LYS A 2 5.38 3.49 -14.08
N ILE A 3 6.44 3.51 -13.26
CA ILE A 3 6.58 2.65 -12.07
C ILE A 3 5.46 2.88 -11.06
N ASP A 4 5.15 4.15 -10.75
CA ASP A 4 4.08 4.49 -9.79
C ASP A 4 2.73 3.92 -10.24
N ARG A 5 2.45 3.98 -11.55
CA ARG A 5 1.21 3.40 -12.11
C ARG A 5 1.20 1.89 -12.02
N LEU A 6 2.31 1.21 -12.33
CA LEU A 6 2.41 -0.25 -12.20
C LEU A 6 2.13 -0.71 -10.77
N LEU A 7 2.76 -0.06 -9.78
CA LEU A 7 2.52 -0.35 -8.37
C LEU A 7 1.06 -0.08 -7.99
N SER A 8 0.51 1.04 -8.45
CA SER A 8 -0.89 1.41 -8.18
C SER A 8 -1.88 0.41 -8.77
N ILE A 9 -1.61 -0.12 -9.98
CA ILE A 9 -2.43 -1.18 -10.60
C ILE A 9 -2.44 -2.44 -9.73
N VAL A 10 -1.27 -2.89 -9.25
CA VAL A 10 -1.16 -4.08 -8.39
C VAL A 10 -1.97 -3.90 -7.10
N ILE A 11 -1.78 -2.78 -6.40
CA ILE A 11 -2.52 -2.48 -5.15
C ILE A 11 -4.02 -2.38 -5.42
N TYR A 12 -4.43 -1.82 -6.54
CA TYR A 12 -5.83 -1.66 -6.88
C TYR A 12 -6.52 -3.00 -7.16
N ILE A 13 -5.85 -3.91 -7.88
CA ILE A 13 -6.37 -5.26 -8.15
C ILE A 13 -6.37 -6.11 -6.87
N LEU A 14 -5.34 -6.01 -6.02
CA LEU A 14 -5.25 -6.77 -4.76
C LEU A 14 -6.43 -6.59 -3.80
N ASN A 15 -7.10 -5.44 -3.85
CA ASN A 15 -8.21 -5.12 -2.96
C ASN A 15 -9.59 -5.44 -3.58
N ARG A 16 -9.63 -6.14 -4.72
CA ARG A 16 -10.85 -6.40 -5.51
C ARG A 16 -10.82 -7.80 -6.10
N GLU A 17 -11.98 -8.43 -6.22
CA GLU A 17 -12.06 -9.77 -6.84
C GLU A 17 -11.71 -9.73 -8.33
N VAL A 18 -12.31 -8.81 -9.09
CA VAL A 18 -12.07 -8.66 -10.54
C VAL A 18 -12.20 -7.19 -10.93
N VAL A 19 -11.32 -6.71 -11.81
CA VAL A 19 -11.33 -5.33 -12.31
C VAL A 19 -11.20 -5.32 -13.83
N SER A 20 -12.11 -4.64 -14.55
CA SER A 20 -12.02 -4.61 -16.00
C SER A 20 -10.85 -3.73 -16.50
N ALA A 21 -10.38 -4.00 -17.72
CA ALA A 21 -9.34 -3.17 -18.33
C ALA A 21 -9.80 -1.72 -18.58
N SER A 22 -11.10 -1.52 -18.79
CA SER A 22 -11.72 -0.21 -18.96
C SER A 22 -11.74 0.58 -17.64
N ASP A 23 -12.07 -0.06 -16.52
CA ASP A 23 -12.08 0.60 -15.21
C ASP A 23 -10.67 1.05 -14.80
N LEU A 24 -9.66 0.21 -15.07
CA LEU A 24 -8.26 0.57 -14.85
C LEU A 24 -7.84 1.73 -15.75
N ALA A 25 -8.26 1.72 -17.02
CA ALA A 25 -7.93 2.76 -17.99
C ALA A 25 -8.52 4.12 -17.57
N GLU A 26 -9.78 4.13 -17.14
CA GLU A 26 -10.44 5.31 -16.59
C GLU A 26 -9.77 5.78 -15.30
N LYS A 27 -9.55 4.87 -14.35
CA LYS A 27 -8.95 5.18 -13.03
C LYS A 27 -7.56 5.80 -13.12
N PHE A 28 -6.75 5.33 -14.06
CA PHE A 28 -5.36 5.76 -14.23
C PHE A 28 -5.17 6.74 -15.40
N GLU A 29 -6.28 7.19 -16.01
CA GLU A 29 -6.29 8.17 -17.10
C GLU A 29 -5.37 7.78 -18.28
N VAL A 30 -5.43 6.51 -18.67
CA VAL A 30 -4.66 5.96 -19.78
C VAL A 30 -5.53 5.13 -20.72
N SER A 31 -5.02 4.80 -21.91
CA SER A 31 -5.74 3.91 -22.81
C SER A 31 -5.80 2.47 -22.28
N VAL A 32 -6.84 1.72 -22.67
CA VAL A 32 -6.94 0.27 -22.42
C VAL A 32 -5.71 -0.49 -22.97
N ARG A 33 -5.14 -0.03 -24.09
CA ARG A 33 -3.90 -0.59 -24.66
C ARG A 33 -2.71 -0.40 -23.71
N THR A 34 -2.64 0.73 -23.01
CA THR A 34 -1.61 1.00 -22.00
C THR A 34 -1.79 0.07 -20.80
N ILE A 35 -3.03 -0.10 -20.30
CA ILE A 35 -3.32 -1.05 -19.22
C ILE A 35 -2.89 -2.47 -19.61
N ARG A 36 -3.27 -2.94 -20.81
CA ARG A 36 -2.85 -4.26 -21.30
C ARG A 36 -1.33 -4.43 -21.27
N ARG A 37 -0.58 -3.45 -21.82
CA ARG A 37 0.90 -3.49 -21.77
C ARG A 37 1.47 -3.44 -20.35
N ASP A 38 0.83 -2.71 -19.45
CA ASP A 38 1.24 -2.60 -18.06
C ASP A 38 1.00 -3.93 -17.31
N ILE A 39 -0.15 -4.57 -17.54
CA ILE A 39 -0.43 -5.94 -17.05
C ILE A 39 0.59 -6.93 -17.60
N ASP A 40 0.87 -6.92 -18.91
CA ASP A 40 1.89 -7.79 -19.50
C ASP A 40 3.26 -7.59 -18.83
N SER A 41 3.62 -6.33 -18.55
CA SER A 41 4.88 -6.01 -17.86
C SER A 41 4.91 -6.55 -16.43
N LEU A 42 3.78 -6.47 -15.71
CA LEU A 42 3.65 -6.99 -14.34
C LEU A 42 3.69 -8.51 -14.30
N THR A 43 3.02 -9.19 -15.24
CA THR A 43 3.07 -10.65 -15.37
C THR A 43 4.49 -11.12 -15.69
N LEU A 44 5.20 -10.43 -16.60
CA LEU A 44 6.62 -10.70 -16.88
C LEU A 44 7.53 -10.46 -15.66
N ALA A 45 7.15 -9.55 -14.77
CA ALA A 45 7.85 -9.31 -13.50
C ALA A 45 7.49 -10.33 -12.40
N GLY A 46 6.67 -11.35 -12.70
CA GLY A 46 6.31 -12.41 -11.77
C GLY A 46 5.12 -12.09 -10.86
N ILE A 47 4.40 -10.99 -11.10
CA ILE A 47 3.15 -10.72 -10.40
C ILE A 47 2.07 -11.64 -10.98
N PRO A 48 1.39 -12.48 -10.16
CA PRO A 48 0.47 -13.50 -10.64
C PRO A 48 -0.92 -12.90 -10.97
N ILE A 49 -0.94 -12.01 -11.96
CA ILE A 49 -2.18 -11.45 -12.52
C ILE A 49 -2.71 -12.41 -13.59
N TYR A 50 -3.97 -12.78 -13.48
CA TYR A 50 -4.68 -13.56 -14.51
C TYR A 50 -5.87 -12.78 -15.07
N SER A 51 -6.28 -13.13 -16.28
CA SER A 51 -7.44 -12.55 -16.94
C SER A 51 -8.64 -13.49 -16.91
N ILE A 52 -9.81 -12.92 -16.70
CA ILE A 52 -11.11 -13.59 -16.73
C ILE A 52 -11.84 -13.10 -17.97
N GLN A 53 -12.33 -14.03 -18.79
CA GLN A 53 -13.05 -13.73 -20.03
C GLN A 53 -14.55 -13.55 -19.75
N GLY A 54 -15.24 -12.77 -20.60
CA GLY A 54 -16.69 -12.55 -20.53
C GLY A 54 -17.08 -11.09 -20.32
N SER A 55 -18.39 -10.80 -20.28
CA SER A 55 -18.92 -9.44 -20.09
C SER A 55 -18.59 -8.82 -18.73
N LEU A 56 -18.40 -9.67 -17.72
CA LEU A 56 -17.92 -9.30 -16.37
C LEU A 56 -16.45 -9.69 -16.16
N GLY A 57 -15.72 -9.88 -17.26
CA GLY A 57 -14.31 -10.23 -17.25
C GLY A 57 -13.40 -9.07 -16.85
N GLY A 58 -12.14 -9.39 -16.59
CA GLY A 58 -11.17 -8.42 -16.11
C GLY A 58 -9.87 -9.07 -15.66
N TYR A 59 -9.13 -8.36 -14.83
CA TYR A 59 -7.91 -8.82 -14.20
C TYR A 59 -8.15 -9.08 -12.72
N ALA A 60 -7.51 -10.13 -12.23
CA ALA A 60 -7.49 -10.54 -10.84
C ALA A 60 -6.09 -11.01 -10.47
N ILE A 61 -5.77 -10.96 -9.18
CA ILE A 61 -4.53 -11.48 -8.63
C ILE A 61 -4.87 -12.70 -7.78
N ILE A 62 -4.05 -13.76 -7.86
CA ILE A 62 -4.26 -14.97 -7.06
C ILE A 62 -4.28 -14.59 -5.56
N ASP A 63 -5.29 -15.04 -4.81
CA ASP A 63 -5.48 -14.69 -3.38
C ASP A 63 -4.28 -15.03 -2.47
N SER A 64 -3.45 -16.00 -2.87
CA SER A 64 -2.22 -16.36 -2.16
C SER A 64 -1.09 -15.35 -2.38
N PHE A 65 -1.21 -14.44 -3.35
CA PHE A 65 -0.24 -13.39 -3.58
C PHE A 65 -0.39 -12.31 -2.51
N LYS A 66 0.46 -12.43 -1.49
CA LYS A 66 0.56 -11.41 -0.46
C LYS A 66 1.59 -10.39 -0.90
N LEU A 67 1.21 -9.12 -0.83
CA LEU A 67 2.16 -8.02 -0.91
C LEU A 67 3.17 -8.22 0.24
N ASP A 68 4.41 -8.57 -0.09
CA ASP A 68 5.43 -8.81 0.93
C ASP A 68 5.64 -7.53 1.74
N LYS A 69 5.74 -7.67 3.07
CA LYS A 69 6.02 -6.59 4.04
C LYS A 69 7.29 -5.80 3.69
N GLN A 70 8.12 -6.35 2.80
CA GLN A 70 9.33 -5.70 2.29
C GLN A 70 9.08 -4.55 1.31
N LEU A 71 7.90 -4.46 0.66
CA LEU A 71 7.62 -3.43 -0.36
C LEU A 71 7.52 -2.01 0.20
N MET A 72 7.17 -1.86 1.48
CA MET A 72 7.11 -0.56 2.15
C MET A 72 8.49 -0.18 2.70
N SER A 73 8.95 1.02 2.39
CA SER A 73 10.18 1.56 2.96
C SER A 73 10.01 1.87 4.45
N LEU A 74 11.13 2.06 5.15
CA LEU A 74 11.10 2.53 6.54
C LEU A 74 10.43 3.90 6.67
N ASP A 75 10.60 4.77 5.67
CA ASP A 75 10.01 6.10 5.68
C ASP A 75 8.49 6.03 5.52
N ASP A 76 7.97 5.12 4.68
CA ASP A 76 6.52 4.92 4.54
C ASP A 76 5.88 4.55 5.88
N PHE A 77 6.47 3.60 6.62
CA PHE A 77 6.00 3.24 7.96
C PHE A 77 6.12 4.39 8.95
N PHE A 78 7.22 5.14 8.91
CA PHE A 78 7.42 6.30 9.77
C PHE A 78 6.33 7.36 9.57
N PHE A 79 6.03 7.72 8.32
CA PHE A 79 5.00 8.72 8.01
C PHE A 79 3.60 8.25 8.39
N ILE A 80 3.27 6.98 8.17
CA ILE A 80 1.96 6.43 8.55
C ILE A 80 1.79 6.44 10.07
N ILE A 81 2.79 5.98 10.83
CA ILE A 81 2.74 5.99 12.29
C ILE A 81 2.65 7.43 12.83
N LYS A 82 3.43 8.37 12.26
CA LYS A 82 3.34 9.80 12.60
C LYS A 82 1.95 10.37 12.36
N ALA A 83 1.37 10.12 11.19
CA ALA A 83 0.03 10.59 10.84
C ALA A 83 -1.04 10.03 11.79
N LEU A 84 -1.00 8.73 12.07
CA LEU A 84 -1.93 8.07 12.98
C LEU A 84 -1.77 8.53 14.43
N LYS A 85 -0.54 8.73 14.92
CA LYS A 85 -0.30 9.33 16.25
C LYS A 85 -0.83 10.76 16.33
N GLY A 86 -0.62 11.57 15.29
CA GLY A 86 -1.19 12.91 15.19
C GLY A 86 -2.71 12.89 15.25
N LEU A 87 -3.35 12.01 14.48
CA LEU A 87 -4.79 11.79 14.53
C LEU A 87 -5.28 11.34 15.90
N SER A 88 -4.60 10.40 16.55
CA SER A 88 -4.94 9.91 17.89
C SER A 88 -4.80 11.00 18.96
N SER A 89 -3.89 11.96 18.77
CA SER A 89 -3.75 13.10 19.69
C SER A 89 -4.84 14.16 19.50
N ALA A 90 -5.41 14.25 18.29
CA ALA A 90 -6.47 15.21 17.96
C ALA A 90 -7.89 14.64 18.18
N TYR A 91 -8.04 13.31 18.12
CA TYR A 91 -9.31 12.61 18.21
C TYR A 91 -9.20 11.39 19.12
N ASP A 92 -10.03 11.32 20.16
CA ASP A 92 -10.15 10.14 21.02
C ASP A 92 -11.08 9.12 20.34
N ASN A 93 -10.47 8.25 19.52
CA ASN A 93 -11.20 7.22 18.78
C ASN A 93 -10.42 5.89 18.79
N LYS A 94 -11.01 4.87 19.43
CA LYS A 94 -10.46 3.51 19.52
C LYS A 94 -10.15 2.85 18.18
N ALA A 95 -10.79 3.28 17.09
CA ALA A 95 -10.46 2.78 15.76
C ALA A 95 -9.05 3.21 15.30
N ILE A 96 -8.56 4.37 15.76
CA ILE A 96 -7.22 4.89 15.46
C ILE A 96 -6.16 4.07 16.21
N GLU A 97 -6.42 3.72 17.48
CA GLU A 97 -5.57 2.82 18.26
C GLU A 97 -5.46 1.44 17.60
N GLY A 98 -6.59 0.86 17.19
CA GLY A 98 -6.60 -0.42 16.48
C GLY A 98 -5.89 -0.37 15.12
N ALA A 99 -5.88 0.78 14.44
CA ALA A 99 -5.09 0.97 13.22
C ALA A 99 -3.59 1.04 13.52
N LEU A 100 -3.18 1.74 14.58
CA LEU A 100 -1.78 1.81 15.04
C LEU A 100 -1.22 0.43 15.37
N GLU A 101 -1.97 -0.39 16.09
CA GLU A 101 -1.57 -1.77 16.43
C GLU A 101 -1.37 -2.63 15.18
N LYS A 102 -2.30 -2.55 14.22
CA LYS A 102 -2.22 -3.30 12.95
C LYS A 102 -1.00 -2.87 12.13
N ILE A 103 -0.71 -1.58 12.05
CA ILE A 103 0.48 -1.07 11.34
C ILE A 103 1.77 -1.54 12.03
N ALA A 104 1.81 -1.51 13.37
CA ALA A 104 2.95 -2.03 14.12
C ALA A 104 3.18 -3.53 13.90
N ALA A 105 2.12 -4.34 13.76
CA ALA A 105 2.21 -5.78 13.51
C ALA A 105 2.64 -6.15 12.07
N ILE A 106 2.46 -5.24 11.11
CA ILE A 106 2.88 -5.44 9.72
C ILE A 106 4.37 -5.13 9.55
N LEU A 107 4.98 -4.35 10.45
CA LEU A 107 6.39 -3.98 10.40
C LEU A 107 7.30 -5.21 10.66
N PRO A 108 8.28 -5.51 9.79
CA PRO A 108 9.31 -6.52 10.07
C PRO A 108 10.12 -6.17 11.33
N GLU A 109 10.49 -7.16 12.15
CA GLU A 109 11.23 -6.95 13.42
C GLU A 109 12.54 -6.15 13.25
N GLU A 110 13.26 -6.35 12.14
CA GLU A 110 14.45 -5.56 11.79
C GLU A 110 14.11 -4.07 11.62
N LYS A 111 13.00 -3.78 10.91
CA LYS A 111 12.51 -2.42 10.69
C LYS A 111 11.93 -1.82 11.98
N ASN A 112 11.33 -2.63 12.85
CA ASN A 112 10.82 -2.22 14.17
C ASN A 112 11.94 -1.72 15.08
N THR A 113 13.08 -2.42 15.09
CA THR A 113 14.26 -2.00 15.84
C THR A 113 14.81 -0.67 15.33
N LEU A 114 14.89 -0.48 14.01
CA LEU A 114 15.34 0.76 13.38
C LEU A 114 14.38 1.94 13.62
N LEU A 115 13.07 1.71 13.56
CA LEU A 115 12.08 2.75 13.87
C LEU A 115 12.04 3.09 15.38
N LYS A 116 12.23 2.11 16.27
CA LYS A 116 12.37 2.37 17.71
C LYS A 116 13.61 3.22 17.99
N GLN A 117 14.75 2.89 17.38
CA GLN A 117 15.98 3.69 17.48
C GLN A 117 15.80 5.12 16.94
N ARG A 118 15.13 5.27 15.79
CA ARG A 118 14.83 6.59 15.19
C ARG A 118 13.83 7.39 16.03
N ASN A 119 12.84 6.74 16.64
CA ASN A 119 11.91 7.39 17.56
C ASN A 119 12.56 7.76 18.91
N SER A 120 13.51 6.97 19.44
CA SER A 120 14.25 7.33 20.66
C SER A 120 15.23 8.49 20.48
N GLN A 121 15.64 8.80 19.25
CA GLN A 121 16.37 10.05 18.95
C GLN A 121 15.43 11.26 18.76
N LEU A 122 14.11 11.04 18.75
CA LEU A 122 13.08 12.03 18.46
C LEU A 122 11.98 12.01 19.53
N ASP A 123 12.34 11.75 20.79
CA ASP A 123 11.73 12.46 21.92
C ASP A 123 12.03 13.96 21.70
N LEU A 124 11.34 14.53 20.71
CA LEU A 124 11.33 15.94 20.44
C LEU A 124 10.64 16.51 21.67
N ASP A 125 11.49 17.11 22.49
CA ASP A 125 11.20 17.79 23.73
C ASP A 125 10.01 18.74 23.57
N LEU A 126 8.81 18.23 23.82
CA LEU A 126 7.59 19.03 23.88
C LEU A 126 7.49 19.80 25.20
N SER A 127 8.53 19.76 26.06
CA SER A 127 8.64 20.64 27.22
C SER A 127 8.92 22.10 26.85
N VAL A 128 9.29 22.38 25.58
CA VAL A 128 9.59 23.74 25.08
C VAL A 128 8.34 24.53 24.64
N LEU A 129 7.13 23.97 24.79
CA LEU A 129 5.86 24.67 24.53
C LEU A 129 5.06 24.98 25.81
N ARG A 130 5.73 25.32 26.91
CA ARG A 130 5.11 25.99 28.07
C ARG A 130 5.63 27.40 28.25
#